data_AF-A0A8T4X3Y1-F1
#
_entry.id   AF-A0A8T4X3Y1-F1
#
_cell.length_a   1.000
_cell.length_b   1.000
_cell.length_c   1.000
_cell.angle_alpha   90.00
_cell.angle_beta   90.00
_cell.angle_gamma   90.00
#
_symmetry.space_group_name_H-M   'P 1'
#
loop_
_entity.id
_entity.type
_entity.pdbx_description
1 polymer ?
#
loop_
_entity_poly.entity_id
_entity_poly.type
_entity_poly.pdbx_seq_one_letter_code
_entity_poly.pdbx_strand_id
1 'polypeptide(L)' 'MPDELCRNCGMSLQVQNKCSTCREPIQQICSECRYTTLERIHSRCSSRFERMSTIEPPARFLQIIMA' A
#
# COMPACT_ATOMS: atom_id res chain seq x y z
N MET A 1 5.37 12.30 13.77
CA MET A 1 5.31 12.69 12.34
C MET A 1 5.07 11.42 11.54
N PRO A 2 3.99 11.29 10.75
CA PRO A 2 3.82 10.11 9.92
C PRO A 2 4.92 10.07 8.87
N ASP A 3 5.66 8.96 8.78
CA ASP A 3 6.79 8.80 7.87
C ASP A 3 6.35 8.98 6.40
N GLU A 4 6.63 10.15 5.81
CA GLU A 4 6.36 10.46 4.40
C GLU A 4 7.35 9.76 3.44
N LEU A 5 8.35 9.08 3.99
CA LEU A 5 9.42 8.42 3.27
C LEU A 5 9.32 6.89 3.39
N CYS A 6 9.62 6.23 2.29
CA CYS A 6 9.66 4.78 2.20
C CYS A 6 10.79 4.25 3.06
N ARG A 7 10.48 3.37 4.02
CA ARG A 7 11.48 2.77 4.91
C ARG A 7 12.49 1.86 4.19
N ASN A 8 12.19 1.43 2.97
CA ASN A 8 13.05 0.53 2.19
C ASN A 8 14.08 1.27 1.33
N CYS A 9 13.76 2.47 0.84
CA CYS A 9 14.63 3.20 -0.10
C CYS A 9 14.80 4.69 0.22
N GLY A 10 14.14 5.21 1.25
CA GLY A 10 14.20 6.61 1.65
C GLY A 10 13.41 7.58 0.75
N MET A 11 12.76 7.08 -0.29
CA MET A 11 12.06 7.91 -1.29
C MET A 11 10.61 8.20 -0.87
N SER A 12 10.03 9.28 -1.40
CA SER A 12 8.67 9.72 -1.04
C SER A 12 7.59 8.65 -1.32
N LEU A 13 6.66 8.53 -0.38
CA LEU A 13 5.48 7.68 -0.50
C LEU A 13 4.30 8.46 -1.10
N GLN A 14 3.70 7.95 -2.18
CA GLN A 14 2.51 8.53 -2.79
C GLN A 14 1.25 7.86 -2.26
N VAL A 15 0.15 8.60 -2.17
CA VAL A 15 -1.15 8.04 -1.76
C VAL A 15 -1.66 7.10 -2.85
N GLN A 16 -1.80 5.82 -2.51
CA GLN A 16 -2.34 4.81 -3.41
C GLN A 16 -3.84 4.64 -3.22
N ASN A 17 -4.29 4.59 -1.97
CA ASN A 17 -5.69 4.34 -1.64
C ASN A 17 -6.17 5.30 -0.55
N LYS A 18 -7.42 5.74 -0.67
CA LYS A 18 -8.07 6.68 0.27
C LYS A 18 -9.33 6.04 0.85
N CYS A 19 -9.65 6.37 2.09
CA CYS A 19 -10.88 5.93 2.72
C CYS A 19 -12.10 6.47 1.95
N SER A 20 -13.03 5.59 1.59
CA SER A 20 -14.27 6.00 0.90
C SER A 20 -15.15 6.93 1.74
N THR A 21 -15.04 6.87 3.07
CA THR A 21 -15.87 7.63 4.01
C THR A 21 -15.29 9.01 4.30
N CYS A 22 -14.02 9.08 4.74
CA CYS A 22 -13.39 10.33 5.16
C CYS A 22 -12.42 10.91 4.13
N ARG A 23 -12.13 10.19 3.03
CA ARG A 23 -11.17 10.57 1.97
C ARG A 23 -9.73 10.76 2.41
N GLU A 24 -9.43 10.41 3.66
CA GLU A 24 -8.06 10.39 4.19
C GLU A 24 -7.26 9.21 3.61
N PRO A 25 -5.92 9.34 3.50
CA PRO A 25 -5.08 8.28 2.96
C PRO A 25 -5.08 7.04 3.87
N ILE A 26 -5.41 5.89 3.29
CA ILE A 26 -5.38 4.59 4.00
C ILE A 26 -4.24 3.71 3.53
N GLN A 27 -3.71 3.94 2.33
CA GLN A 27 -2.60 3.16 1.79
C GLN A 27 -1.70 4.05 0.95
N GLN A 28 -0.38 3.82 1.04
CA GLN A 28 0.63 4.54 0.28
C GLN A 28 1.55 3.57 -0.45
N ILE A 29 2.12 4.02 -1.55
CA ILE A 29 3.05 3.25 -2.39
C ILE A 29 4.29 4.09 -2.67
N CYS A 30 5.46 3.45 -2.64
CA CYS A 30 6.70 4.06 -3.10
C CYS A 30 6.80 4.00 -4.62
N SER A 31 7.05 5.13 -5.27
CA SER A 31 7.20 5.20 -6.73
C SER A 31 8.41 4.41 -7.26
N GLU A 32 9.47 4.31 -6.44
CA GLU A 32 10.74 3.71 -6.87
C GLU A 32 10.76 2.19 -6.67
N CYS A 33 10.64 1.75 -5.41
CA CYS A 33 10.72 0.33 -5.10
C CYS A 33 9.37 -0.40 -5.17
N ARG A 34 8.28 0.32 -5.46
CA ARG A 34 6.90 -0.20 -5.50
C ARG A 34 6.47 -0.88 -4.20
N TYR A 35 7.12 -0.55 -3.09
CA TYR A 35 6.71 -1.00 -1.76
C TYR A 35 5.42 -0.32 -1.35
N THR A 36 4.42 -1.12 -0.99
CA THR A 36 3.10 -0.67 -0.54
C THR A 36 3.00 -0.79 0.97
N THR A 37 2.57 0.28 1.64
CA THR A 37 2.32 0.26 3.09
C THR A 37 1.06 -0.54 3.38
N LEU A 38 0.92 -1.04 4.62
CA LEU A 38 -0.33 -1.68 5.03
C LEU A 38 -1.51 -0.72 4.94
N GLU A 39 -2.66 -1.23 4.53
CA GLU A 39 -3.90 -0.47 4.55
C GLU A 39 -4.30 -0.17 6.00
N ARG A 40 -4.50 1.12 6.30
CA ARG A 40 -4.96 1.60 7.60
C ARG A 40 -6.47 1.80 7.55
N ILE A 41 -7.19 1.01 8.34
CA ILE A 41 -8.63 1.19 8.49
C ILE A 41 -8.87 2.20 9.61
N HIS A 42 -9.53 3.30 9.31
CA HIS A 42 -9.93 4.26 10.33
C HIS A 42 -11.05 3.63 11.16
N SER A 43 -10.83 3.43 12.46
CA SER A 43 -11.82 2.77 13.33
C SER A 43 -13.18 3.47 13.30
N ARG A 44 -13.20 4.79 13.10
CA ARG A 44 -14.40 5.62 12.93
C ARG A 44 -15.10 5.44 11.58
N CYS A 45 -14.39 4.98 10.56
CA CYS A 45 -14.90 4.74 9.21
C CYS A 45 -15.15 3.25 8.94
N SER A 46 -14.75 2.37 9.86
CA SER A 46 -14.98 0.93 9.79
C SER A 46 -16.46 0.61 10.08
N SER A 47 -17.34 1.05 9.19
CA SER A 47 -18.74 0.63 9.18
C SER A 47 -18.84 -0.61 8.29
N ARG A 48 -18.46 -1.76 8.87
CA ARG A 48 -18.77 -3.12 8.35
C ARG A 48 -18.21 -3.46 6.96
N PHE A 49 -16.89 -3.52 6.81
CA PHE A 49 -16.27 -4.12 5.63
C PHE A 49 -15.09 -5.03 6.01
N GLU A 50 -15.41 -6.25 6.43
CA GLU A 50 -14.46 -7.36 6.39
C GLU A 50 -14.35 -7.85 4.95
N ARG A 51 -13.36 -7.38 4.18
CA ARG A 51 -12.93 -8.06 2.95
C ARG A 51 -11.42 -7.99 2.78
N MET A 52 -10.79 -9.08 3.24
CA MET A 52 -9.64 -9.75 2.65
C MET A 52 -8.73 -8.88 1.78
N SER A 53 -7.67 -8.34 2.36
CA SER A 53 -6.50 -7.88 1.60
C SER A 53 -5.57 -9.09 1.41
N THR A 54 -5.75 -9.83 0.32
CA THR A 54 -4.70 -10.73 -0.18
C THR A 54 -3.51 -9.84 -0.53
N ILE A 55 -2.51 -9.79 0.35
CA ILE A 55 -1.22 -9.21 0.06
C ILE A 55 -0.55 -10.19 -0.91
N GLU A 56 -0.77 -10.04 -2.21
CA GLU A 56 0.14 -10.65 -3.18
C GLU A 56 1.46 -9.88 -3.10
N PRO A 57 2.58 -10.53 -2.72
CA PRO A 57 3.89 -9.89 -2.72
C PRO A 57 4.22 -9.40 -4.14
N PRO A 58 5.06 -8.36 -4.30
CA PRO A 58 5.47 -7.91 -5.63
C PRO A 58 6.03 -9.12 -6.37
N ALA A 59 5.34 -9.49 -7.45
CA ALA A 59 5.70 -10.61 -8.31
C ALA A 59 7.20 -10.54 -8.57
N ARG A 60 7.93 -11.46 -7.96
CA ARG A 60 9.33 -11.70 -8.26
C ARG A 60 9.38 -11.94 -9.76
N PHE A 61 10.19 -11.14 -10.43
CA PHE A 61 10.68 -11.33 -11.79
C PHE A 61 10.69 -12.83 -12.15
N LEU A 62 9.64 -13.31 -12.82
CA LEU A 62 9.68 -14.61 -13.48
C LEU A 62 10.16 -14.34 -14.90
N GLN A 63 11.46 -14.12 -15.05
CA GLN A 63 12.09 -14.16 -16.36
C GLN A 63 12.26 -15.65 -16.73
N ILE A 64 11.22 -16.16 -17.39
CA ILE A 64 11.24 -17.11 -18.51
C ILE A 64 12.40 -18.13 -18.48
N ILE A 65 12.13 -19.37 -18.07
CA ILE A 65 12.86 -20.52 -18.65
C ILE A 65 12.20 -20.80 -19.99
N MET A 66 12.84 -20.40 -21.08
CA MET A 66 12.70 -21.00 -22.41
C MET A 66 14.00 -20.78 -23.19
N ALA A 67 14.90 -21.76 -23.10
CA ALA A 67 15.73 -22.30 -24.19
C ALA A 67 16.60 -23.42 -23.64
#